data_AF-A0A843DHV1-F1
#
_entry.id   AF-A0A843DHV1-F1
#
_cell.length_a   1.000
_cell.length_b   1.000
_cell.length_c   1.000
_cell.angle_alpha   90.00
_cell.angle_beta   90.00
_cell.angle_gamma   90.00
#
_symmetry.space_group_name_H-M   'P 1'
#
loop_
_entity.id
_entity.type
_entity.pdbx_description
1 polymer ?
#
loop_
_entity_poly.entity_id
_entity_poly.type
_entity_poly.pdbx_seq_one_letter_code
_entity_poly.pdbx_strand_id
1 'polypeptide(L)'
;EGFENDEELAIYDLLRKDELSTEELTAVKKLSKELLDKIKEKIQTTNQWREKEETVAELRNLIRKQLYTALPESYSIERINCYSDRVFDHIYSVYPAA
;
A
#
# COMPACT_ATOMS: atom_id res chain seq x y z
N GLU A 1 -18.02 0.09 -12.35
CA GLU A 1 -16.60 0.40 -12.05
C GLU A 1 -16.34 0.34 -10.55
N GLY A 2 -15.11 0.11 -10.10
CA GLY A 2 -14.79 -0.07 -8.68
C GLY A 2 -13.55 0.66 -8.15
N PHE A 3 -12.64 1.11 -9.01
CA PHE A 3 -11.44 1.86 -8.65
C PHE A 3 -11.45 3.19 -9.43
N GLU A 4 -10.96 4.27 -8.84
CA GLU A 4 -10.99 5.59 -9.48
C GLU A 4 -9.76 5.80 -10.37
N ASN A 5 -8.65 5.10 -10.09
CA ASN A 5 -7.41 5.20 -10.88
C ASN A 5 -6.70 3.84 -11.05
N ASP A 6 -5.93 3.69 -12.14
CA ASP A 6 -5.07 2.52 -12.39
C ASP A 6 -4.08 2.25 -11.25
N GLU A 7 -3.64 3.29 -10.54
CA GLU A 7 -2.78 3.16 -9.36
C GLU A 7 -3.47 2.39 -8.23
N GLU A 8 -4.72 2.70 -7.92
CA GLU A 8 -5.48 1.99 -6.89
C GLU A 8 -5.71 0.53 -7.28
N LEU A 9 -5.97 0.29 -8.58
CA LEU A 9 -6.11 -1.04 -9.12
C LEU A 9 -4.79 -1.82 -9.01
N ALA A 10 -3.65 -1.20 -9.28
CA ALA A 10 -2.34 -1.83 -9.15
C ALA A 10 -2.03 -2.20 -7.69
N ILE A 11 -2.26 -1.29 -6.73
CA ILE A 11 -2.09 -1.60 -5.30
C ILE A 11 -3.01 -2.74 -4.88
N TYR A 12 -4.27 -2.70 -5.30
CA TYR A 12 -5.22 -3.77 -5.05
C TYR A 12 -4.76 -5.11 -5.64
N ASP A 13 -4.25 -5.10 -6.87
CA ASP A 13 -3.76 -6.29 -7.54
C ASP A 13 -2.54 -6.91 -6.84
N LEU A 14 -1.67 -6.06 -6.27
CA LEU A 14 -0.53 -6.50 -5.47
C LEU A 14 -0.94 -7.16 -4.15
N LEU A 15 -2.05 -6.72 -3.54
CA LEU A 15 -2.53 -7.17 -2.23
C LEU A 15 -3.54 -8.33 -2.32
N ARG A 16 -4.24 -8.47 -3.44
CA ARG A 16 -5.22 -9.53 -3.62
C ARG A 16 -4.54 -10.89 -3.75
N LYS A 17 -5.11 -11.90 -3.09
CA LYS A 17 -4.79 -13.32 -3.32
C LYS A 17 -5.91 -13.96 -4.16
N ASP A 18 -5.63 -15.09 -4.80
CA ASP A 18 -6.62 -15.84 -5.57
C ASP A 18 -7.85 -16.24 -4.74
N GLU A 19 -7.66 -16.57 -3.46
CA GLU A 19 -8.74 -17.03 -2.56
C GLU A 19 -9.12 -15.95 -1.54
N LEU A 20 -9.81 -14.90 -2.01
CA LEU A 20 -10.41 -13.88 -1.14
C LEU A 20 -11.93 -14.06 -1.03
N SER A 21 -12.45 -14.01 0.20
CA SER A 21 -13.88 -13.89 0.46
C SER A 21 -14.38 -12.48 0.17
N THR A 22 -15.69 -12.31 0.00
CA THR A 22 -16.33 -11.01 -0.28
C THR A 22 -15.98 -9.91 0.75
N GLU A 23 -15.87 -10.29 2.02
CA GLU A 23 -15.46 -9.39 3.11
C GLU A 23 -14.01 -8.93 2.94
N GLU A 24 -13.12 -9.89 2.66
CA GLU A 24 -11.70 -9.65 2.43
C GLU A 24 -11.47 -8.76 1.21
N LEU A 25 -12.21 -9.02 0.11
CA LEU A 25 -12.17 -8.20 -1.10
C LEU A 25 -12.51 -6.74 -0.78
N THR A 26 -13.54 -6.52 0.04
CA THR A 26 -13.96 -5.17 0.45
C THR A 26 -12.89 -4.52 1.34
N ALA A 27 -12.30 -5.27 2.27
CA ALA A 27 -11.23 -4.79 3.14
C ALA A 27 -9.96 -4.41 2.34
N VAL A 28 -9.49 -5.29 1.44
CA VAL A 28 -8.32 -5.05 0.58
C VAL A 28 -8.57 -3.87 -0.36
N LYS A 29 -9.78 -3.76 -0.92
CA LYS A 29 -10.16 -2.63 -1.77
C LYS A 29 -10.11 -1.31 -1.03
N LYS A 30 -10.71 -1.26 0.17
CA LYS A 30 -10.68 -0.06 1.02
C LYS A 30 -9.25 0.30 1.45
N LEU A 31 -8.48 -0.71 1.87
CA LEU A 31 -7.07 -0.59 2.21
C LEU A 31 -6.27 0.00 1.06
N SER A 32 -6.47 -0.47 -0.17
CA SER A 32 -5.73 0.00 -1.34
C SER A 32 -5.93 1.51 -1.56
N LYS A 33 -7.17 1.98 -1.46
CA LYS A 33 -7.51 3.41 -1.54
C LYS A 33 -6.91 4.21 -0.38
N GLU A 34 -7.14 3.79 0.86
CA GLU A 34 -6.62 4.49 2.05
C GLU A 34 -5.09 4.55 2.08
N LEU A 35 -4.45 3.48 1.60
CA LEU A 35 -3.00 3.39 1.53
C LEU A 35 -2.44 4.36 0.50
N LEU A 36 -2.98 4.36 -0.71
CA LEU A 36 -2.55 5.26 -1.77
C LEU A 36 -2.73 6.73 -1.36
N ASP A 37 -3.88 7.07 -0.78
CA ASP A 37 -4.19 8.43 -0.33
C ASP A 37 -3.18 8.94 0.71
N LYS A 38 -2.89 8.14 1.74
CA LYS A 38 -1.89 8.46 2.78
C LYS A 38 -0.48 8.61 2.21
N ILE A 39 -0.11 7.75 1.25
CA ILE A 39 1.19 7.83 0.60
C ILE A 39 1.30 9.11 -0.21
N LYS A 40 0.28 9.43 -1.02
CA LYS A 40 0.23 10.68 -1.81
C LYS A 40 0.28 11.90 -0.90
N GLU A 41 -0.44 11.90 0.22
CA GLU A 41 -0.38 13.00 1.20
C GLU A 41 1.03 13.17 1.77
N LYS A 42 1.68 12.07 2.19
CA LYS A 42 3.04 12.09 2.74
C LYS A 42 4.07 12.59 1.73
N ILE A 43 3.95 12.16 0.46
CA ILE A 43 4.82 12.59 -0.64
C ILE A 43 4.61 14.06 -0.96
N GLN A 44 3.35 14.52 -1.05
CA GLN A 44 3.03 15.92 -1.34
C GLN A 44 3.48 16.88 -0.22
N THR A 45 3.42 16.44 1.03
CA THR A 45 3.89 17.23 2.18
C THR A 45 5.40 17.20 2.36
N THR A 46 6.11 16.24 1.74
CA THR A 46 7.55 16.05 1.91
C THR A 46 8.31 16.18 0.59
N ASN A 47 8.93 17.35 0.37
CA ASN A 47 9.88 17.52 -0.73
C ASN A 47 11.07 16.55 -0.56
N GLN A 48 11.46 15.88 -1.65
CA GLN A 48 12.52 14.85 -1.70
C GLN A 48 12.34 13.73 -0.65
N TRP A 49 11.13 13.21 -0.51
CA TRP A 49 10.81 12.15 0.46
C TRP A 49 11.72 10.91 0.36
N ARG A 50 12.25 10.60 -0.83
CA ARG A 50 13.15 9.44 -1.05
C ARG A 50 14.55 9.63 -0.47
N GLU A 51 14.99 10.88 -0.29
CA GLU A 51 16.31 11.20 0.30
C GLU A 51 16.25 11.25 1.82
N LYS A 52 15.06 11.42 2.39
CA LYS A 52 14.83 11.44 3.83
C LYS A 52 14.58 10.02 4.31
N GLU A 53 15.60 9.40 4.89
CA GLU A 53 15.48 8.06 5.51
C GLU A 53 14.33 8.00 6.53
N GLU A 54 14.10 9.09 7.28
CA GLU A 54 12.98 9.20 8.21
C GLU A 54 11.63 9.07 7.49
N THR A 55 11.43 9.80 6.40
CA THR A 55 10.18 9.74 5.62
C THR A 55 10.00 8.38 4.93
N VAL A 56 11.08 7.79 4.41
CA VAL A 56 11.05 6.44 3.82
C VAL A 56 10.67 5.40 4.88
N ALA A 57 11.25 5.49 6.08
CA ALA A 57 10.94 4.60 7.20
C ALA A 57 9.48 4.77 7.65
N GLU A 58 8.99 6.01 7.73
CA GLU A 58 7.59 6.29 8.03
C GLU A 58 6.63 5.70 6.98
N LEU A 59 6.95 5.84 5.69
CA LEU A 59 6.18 5.26 4.59
C LEU A 59 6.14 3.73 4.68
N ARG A 60 7.29 3.08 4.86
CA ARG A 60 7.36 1.63 5.04
C ARG A 60 6.55 1.17 6.25
N ASN A 61 6.69 1.87 7.37
CA ASN A 61 5.95 1.54 8.59
C ASN A 61 4.45 1.76 8.42
N LEU A 62 4.05 2.81 7.68
CA LEU A 62 2.66 3.09 7.34
C LEU A 62 2.08 1.98 6.48
N ILE A 63 2.74 1.59 5.39
CA ILE A 63 2.32 0.48 4.52
C ILE A 63 2.16 -0.79 5.35
N ARG A 64 3.22 -1.19 6.06
CA ARG A 64 3.21 -2.41 6.90
C ARG A 64 2.09 -2.40 7.94
N LYS A 65 1.88 -1.27 8.62
CA LYS A 65 0.81 -1.13 9.63
C LYS A 65 -0.58 -1.21 9.02
N GLN A 66 -0.80 -0.55 7.88
CA GLN A 66 -2.08 -0.58 7.17
C GLN A 66 -2.40 -2.01 6.73
N LEU A 67 -1.43 -2.70 6.10
CA LEU A 67 -1.58 -4.09 5.73
C LEU A 67 -1.82 -4.97 6.96
N TYR A 68 -1.08 -4.82 8.05
CA TYR A 68 -1.29 -5.62 9.26
C TYR A 68 -2.67 -5.42 9.91
N THR A 69 -3.23 -4.20 9.81
CA THR A 69 -4.52 -3.86 10.46
C THR A 69 -5.71 -4.24 9.60
N ALA A 70 -5.61 -4.04 8.28
CA ALA A 70 -6.70 -4.27 7.34
C ALA A 70 -6.64 -5.64 6.68
N LEU A 71 -5.46 -6.27 6.62
CA LEU A 71 -5.38 -7.64 6.18
C LEU A 71 -5.86 -8.58 7.30
N PRO A 72 -6.73 -9.52 6.94
CA PRO A 72 -7.31 -10.51 7.84
C PRO A 72 -6.29 -11.58 8.20
N GLU A 73 -6.55 -12.33 9.27
CA GLU A 73 -5.63 -13.37 9.81
C GLU A 73 -5.28 -14.47 8.80
N SER A 74 -6.10 -14.63 7.75
CA SER A 74 -5.79 -15.46 6.57
C SER A 74 -4.43 -15.12 5.93
N TYR A 75 -3.92 -13.90 6.13
CA TYR A 75 -2.63 -13.45 5.65
C TYR A 75 -1.56 -13.65 6.72
N SER A 76 -0.64 -14.58 6.48
CA SER A 76 0.52 -14.77 7.35
C SER A 76 1.41 -13.52 7.38
N ILE A 77 2.09 -13.29 8.50
CA ILE A 77 3.01 -12.15 8.68
C ILE A 77 4.05 -12.07 7.56
N GLU A 78 4.58 -13.21 7.09
CA GLU A 78 5.52 -13.26 5.97
C GLU A 78 4.91 -12.71 4.67
N ARG A 79 3.64 -13.03 4.38
CA ARG A 79 2.94 -12.47 3.21
C ARG A 79 2.70 -10.98 3.39
N ILE A 80 2.28 -10.55 4.58
CA ILE A 80 2.08 -9.13 4.91
C ILE A 80 3.37 -8.34 4.63
N ASN A 81 4.53 -8.83 5.07
CA ASN A 81 5.81 -8.18 4.79
C ASN A 81 6.13 -8.20 3.29
N CYS A 82 5.98 -9.35 2.60
CA CYS A 82 6.22 -9.45 1.16
C CYS A 82 5.36 -8.47 0.35
N TYR A 83 4.08 -8.37 0.67
CA TYR A 83 3.16 -7.41 0.06
C TYR A 83 3.52 -5.97 0.40
N SER A 84 3.95 -5.70 1.63
CA SER A 84 4.43 -4.38 2.05
C SER A 84 5.63 -3.93 1.22
N ASP A 85 6.60 -4.82 0.99
CA ASP A 85 7.76 -4.53 0.16
C ASP A 85 7.36 -4.30 -1.30
N ARG A 86 6.46 -5.12 -1.86
CA ARG A 86 5.96 -4.94 -3.23
C ARG A 86 5.23 -3.62 -3.43
N VAL A 87 4.36 -3.25 -2.49
CA VAL A 87 3.67 -1.95 -2.53
C VAL A 87 4.68 -0.82 -2.42
N PHE A 88 5.63 -0.91 -1.48
CA PHE A 88 6.66 0.10 -1.33
C PHE A 88 7.48 0.27 -2.62
N ASP A 89 7.91 -0.83 -3.24
CA ASP A 89 8.67 -0.82 -4.50
C ASP A 89 7.86 -0.19 -5.64
N HIS A 90 6.57 -0.55 -5.77
CA HIS A 90 5.66 0.06 -6.74
C HIS A 90 5.56 1.58 -6.56
N ILE A 91 5.37 2.05 -5.32
CA ILE A 91 5.33 3.48 -5.01
C ILE A 91 6.67 4.15 -5.33
N TYR A 92 7.79 3.49 -5.02
CA TYR A 92 9.13 3.97 -5.34
C TYR A 92 9.35 4.06 -6.86
N SER A 93 8.68 3.22 -7.66
CA SER A 93 8.72 3.28 -9.12
C SER A 93 7.79 4.35 -9.69
N VAL A 94 6.57 4.49 -9.15
CA VAL A 94 5.53 5.40 -9.67
C VAL A 94 5.80 6.86 -9.28
N TYR A 95 6.35 7.09 -8.08
CA TYR A 95 6.63 8.41 -7.54
C TYR A 95 8.15 8.69 -7.54
N PRO A 96 8.71 9.24 -8.63
CA PRO A 96 10.09 9.75 -8.62
C PRO A 96 10.21 10.88 -7.59
N ALA A 97 11.35 10.95 -6.89
CA ALA A 97 11.73 12.17 -6.20
C ALA A 97 12.16 13.16 -7.29
N ALA A 98 11.19 13.93 -7.78
CA ALA A 98 11.44 15.05 -8.67
C ALA A 98 12.06 16.22 -7.90
#